data_AF-A0A524DRF5-F1
#
_entry.id   AF-A0A524DRF5-F1
#
_cell.length_a   1.000
_cell.length_b   1.000
_cell.length_c   1.000
_cell.angle_alpha   90.00
_cell.angle_beta   90.00
_cell.angle_gamma   90.00
#
_symmetry.space_group_name_H-M   'P 1'
#
loop_
_entity.id
_entity.type
_entity.pdbx_description
1 polymer ?
#
loop_
_entity_poly.entity_id
_entity_poly.type
_entity_poly.pdbx_seq_one_letter_code
_entity_poly.pdbx_strand_id
1 'polypeptide(L)'
;MQVFKIVVNRNRCFGCNDCVVSCPLNFNQLRKDSYLSEKNAVLLVKNGVAYPIYKEDREVNCDGCGVCIQICPARAIRIETVEGE
;
A
#
# COMPACT_ATOMS: atom_id res chain seq x y z
N MET A 1 -0.25 -13.85 14.11
CA MET A 1 -0.23 -13.75 12.63
C MET A 1 0.69 -12.59 12.28
N GLN A 2 1.70 -12.77 11.41
CA GLN A 2 2.60 -11.65 11.08
C GLN A 2 1.83 -10.60 10.28
N VAL A 3 1.90 -9.35 10.73
CA VAL A 3 1.24 -8.22 10.08
C VAL A 3 2.29 -7.39 9.34
N PHE A 4 2.00 -6.94 8.11
CA PHE A 4 2.90 -6.09 7.35
C PHE A 4 2.36 -4.65 7.27
N LYS A 5 3.21 -3.68 7.62
CA LYS A 5 2.95 -2.24 7.44
C LYS A 5 3.88 -1.67 6.39
N ILE A 6 3.32 -0.87 5.49
CA ILE A 6 4.08 -0.10 4.50
C ILE A 6 4.43 1.25 5.13
N VAL A 7 5.70 1.64 5.04
CA VAL A 7 6.18 2.95 5.47
C VAL A 7 6.67 3.74 4.26
N VAL A 8 6.25 4.99 4.17
CA VAL A 8 6.56 5.90 3.04
C VAL A 8 7.40 7.07 3.53
N ASN A 9 8.56 7.29 2.91
CA ASN A 9 9.36 8.50 3.08
C ASN A 9 8.71 9.65 2.29
N ARG A 10 8.08 10.58 3.02
CA ARG A 10 7.37 11.72 2.44
C ARG A 10 8.26 12.71 1.69
N ASN A 11 9.55 12.80 2.04
CA ASN A 11 10.49 13.71 1.37
C ASN A 11 10.98 13.16 0.02
N ARG A 12 10.74 11.86 -0.25
CA ARG A 12 11.13 11.21 -1.51
C ARG A 12 9.92 10.90 -2.39
N CYS A 13 8.74 10.71 -1.80
CA CYS A 13 7.53 10.40 -2.55
C CYS A 13 7.05 11.61 -3.34
N PHE A 14 6.83 11.42 -4.64
CA PHE A 14 6.24 12.44 -5.53
C PHE A 14 4.85 12.06 -6.07
N GLY A 15 4.21 11.05 -5.46
CA GLY A 15 2.79 10.76 -5.70
C GLY A 15 2.43 10.18 -7.08
N CYS A 16 3.36 9.51 -7.77
CA CYS A 16 3.15 9.00 -9.14
C CYS A 16 2.13 7.86 -9.31
N ASN A 17 1.58 7.31 -8.23
CA ASN A 17 0.68 6.15 -8.23
C ASN A 17 1.25 4.79 -8.68
N ASP A 18 2.54 4.65 -8.99
CA ASP A 18 3.12 3.34 -9.38
C ASP A 18 2.83 2.25 -8.33
N CYS A 19 3.02 2.58 -7.05
CA CYS A 19 2.74 1.65 -5.94
C CYS A 19 1.25 1.31 -5.77
N VAL A 20 0.34 2.17 -6.26
CA VAL A 20 -1.11 1.95 -6.19
C VAL A 20 -1.54 0.99 -7.30
N VAL A 21 -1.05 1.19 -8.52
CA VAL A 21 -1.41 0.36 -9.68
C VAL A 21 -0.67 -0.97 -9.71
N SER A 22 0.56 -1.03 -9.19
CA SER A 22 1.36 -2.26 -9.18
C SER A 22 0.97 -3.24 -8.07
N CYS A 23 0.23 -2.79 -7.05
CA CYS A 23 -0.09 -3.62 -5.90
C CYS A 23 -1.12 -4.70 -6.32
N PRO A 24 -0.79 -6.01 -6.21
CA PRO A 24 -1.71 -7.07 -6.61
C PRO A 24 -3.01 -7.07 -5.81
N LEU A 25 -2.95 -6.70 -4.53
CA LEU A 25 -4.13 -6.58 -3.67
C LEU A 25 -5.02 -5.42 -4.12
N ASN A 26 -4.46 -4.25 -4.41
CA ASN A 26 -5.22 -3.16 -5.03
C ASN A 26 -5.84 -3.60 -6.36
N PHE A 27 -5.10 -4.30 -7.21
CA PHE A 27 -5.64 -4.79 -8.49
C PHE A 27 -6.84 -5.72 -8.30
N ASN A 28 -6.77 -6.64 -7.33
CA ASN A 28 -7.88 -7.54 -6.99
C ASN A 28 -9.11 -6.78 -6.50
N GLN A 29 -8.92 -5.78 -5.62
CA GLN A 29 -10.02 -4.95 -5.12
C GLN A 29 -10.61 -4.06 -6.22
N LEU A 30 -9.77 -3.48 -7.07
CA LEU A 30 -10.21 -2.72 -8.24
C LEU A 30 -11.01 -3.60 -9.20
N ARG A 31 -10.61 -4.85 -9.45
CA ARG A 31 -11.39 -5.78 -10.28
C ARG A 31 -12.74 -6.16 -9.65
N LYS A 32 -12.79 -6.27 -8.32
CA LYS A 32 -14.01 -6.65 -7.58
C LYS A 32 -15.01 -5.51 -7.53
N ASP A 33 -14.55 -4.31 -7.17
CA ASP A 33 -15.42 -3.17 -6.83
C ASP A 33 -15.48 -2.11 -7.93
N SER A 34 -14.62 -2.20 -8.97
CA SER A 34 -14.44 -1.22 -10.05
C SER A 34 -13.92 0.16 -9.61
N TYR A 35 -13.58 0.34 -8.33
CA TYR A 35 -12.93 1.54 -7.80
C TYR A 35 -12.04 1.20 -6.61
N LEU A 36 -11.10 2.10 -6.30
CA LEU A 36 -10.32 2.06 -5.06
C LEU A 36 -10.73 3.21 -4.14
N SER A 37 -10.83 2.91 -2.86
CA SER A 37 -11.14 3.85 -1.78
C SER A 37 -10.40 3.45 -0.51
N GLU A 38 -10.51 4.24 0.56
CA GLU A 38 -9.95 3.89 1.86
C GLU A 38 -10.49 2.58 2.45
N LYS A 39 -11.64 2.11 1.95
CA LYS A 39 -12.29 0.88 2.43
C LYS A 39 -11.63 -0.38 1.87
N ASN A 40 -11.13 -0.36 0.63
CA ASN A 40 -10.64 -1.55 -0.05
C ASN A 40 -9.16 -1.46 -0.47
N ALA A 41 -8.57 -0.28 -0.62
CA ALA A 41 -7.18 -0.16 -1.04
C ALA A 41 -6.18 -0.49 0.08
N VAL A 42 -5.04 -1.06 -0.31
CA VAL A 42 -3.84 -1.20 0.53
C VAL A 42 -2.96 0.06 0.45
N LEU A 43 -2.92 0.69 -0.72
CA LEU A 43 -2.22 1.95 -0.98
C LEU A 43 -3.13 2.89 -1.79
N LEU A 44 -3.12 4.18 -1.43
CA LEU A 44 -3.64 5.27 -2.27
C LEU A 44 -2.57 6.36 -2.39
N VAL A 45 -2.75 7.32 -3.29
CA VAL A 45 -2.07 8.60 -3.21
C VAL A 45 -3.06 9.65 -2.76
N LYS A 46 -2.71 10.40 -1.71
CA LYS A 46 -3.50 11.54 -1.22
C LYS A 46 -2.59 12.75 -1.06
N ASN A 47 -3.03 13.90 -1.55
CA ASN A 47 -2.27 15.16 -1.46
C ASN A 47 -0.81 15.01 -1.93
N GLY A 48 -0.60 14.30 -3.06
CA GLY A 48 0.72 14.11 -3.67
C GLY A 48 1.63 13.08 -2.98
N VAL A 49 1.15 12.35 -1.98
CA VAL A 49 1.96 11.38 -1.23
C VAL A 49 1.26 10.03 -1.13
N ALA A 50 2.02 8.94 -1.28
CA ALA A 50 1.51 7.59 -1.06
C ALA A 50 1.06 7.41 0.41
N TYR A 51 -0.16 6.95 0.57
CA TYR A 51 -0.88 6.77 1.82
C TYR A 51 -1.18 5.28 2.00
N PRO A 52 -0.36 4.54 2.76
CA PRO A 52 -0.64 3.16 3.09
C PRO A 52 -1.81 3.07 4.05
N ILE A 53 -2.74 2.17 3.76
CA ILE A 53 -3.90 1.93 4.59
C ILE A 53 -3.63 0.64 5.34
N TYR A 54 -3.84 0.66 6.65
CA TYR A 54 -3.83 -0.50 7.52
C TYR A 54 -4.95 -0.33 8.56
N LYS A 55 -5.72 -1.39 8.77
CA LYS A 55 -6.69 -1.52 9.86
C LYS A 55 -6.66 -2.94 10.37
N GLU A 56 -6.75 -3.11 11.68
CA GLU A 56 -6.66 -4.43 12.32
C GLU A 56 -7.86 -5.32 11.98
N ASP A 57 -9.03 -4.70 11.79
CA ASP A 57 -10.33 -5.36 11.61
C ASP A 57 -10.74 -5.61 10.14
N ARG A 58 -9.88 -5.34 9.17
CA ARG A 58 -10.22 -5.52 7.74
C ARG A 58 -9.69 -6.83 7.16
N GLU A 59 -10.46 -7.39 6.22
CA GLU A 59 -10.13 -8.66 5.55
C GLU A 59 -8.83 -8.61 4.72
N VAL A 60 -8.52 -7.46 4.11
CA VAL A 60 -7.39 -7.33 3.18
C VAL A 60 -6.40 -6.30 3.69
N ASN A 61 -5.27 -6.78 4.20
CA ASN A 61 -4.10 -5.98 4.56
C ASN A 61 -2.92 -6.29 3.64
N CYS A 62 -1.88 -5.45 3.69
CA CYS A 62 -0.62 -5.74 3.01
C CYS A 62 -0.11 -7.13 3.44
N ASP A 63 0.30 -7.93 2.45
CA ASP A 63 0.80 -9.29 2.61
C ASP A 63 2.33 -9.38 2.57
N GLY A 64 3.02 -8.24 2.46
CA GLY A 64 4.48 -8.20 2.42
C GLY A 64 5.11 -8.52 1.06
N CYS A 65 4.36 -8.62 -0.05
CA CYS A 65 4.89 -9.06 -1.35
C CYS A 65 6.03 -8.20 -1.94
N GLY A 66 6.18 -6.94 -1.52
CA GLY A 66 7.32 -6.09 -1.89
C GLY A 66 7.30 -5.47 -3.29
N VAL A 67 6.27 -5.71 -4.11
CA VAL A 67 6.18 -5.13 -5.47
C VAL A 67 6.26 -3.59 -5.45
N CYS A 68 5.63 -2.95 -4.47
CA CYS A 68 5.67 -1.50 -4.31
C CYS A 68 7.09 -0.95 -4.02
N ILE A 69 7.97 -1.75 -3.40
CA ILE A 69 9.37 -1.38 -3.16
C ILE A 69 10.14 -1.41 -4.48
N GLN A 70 9.94 -2.46 -5.28
CA GLN A 70 10.63 -2.66 -6.55
C GLN A 70 10.25 -1.61 -7.60
N ILE A 71 8.95 -1.29 -7.70
CA ILE A 71 8.47 -0.37 -8.73
C ILE A 71 8.73 1.10 -8.38
N CYS A 72 8.91 1.45 -7.10
CA CYS A 72 8.98 2.85 -6.69
C CYS A 72 10.26 3.52 -7.22
N PRO A 73 10.19 4.42 -8.23
CA PRO A 73 11.37 5.05 -8.81
C PRO A 73 12.13 5.90 -7.78
N ALA A 74 11.40 6.49 -6.83
CA ALA A 74 11.98 7.28 -5.74
C ALA A 74 12.67 6.44 -4.66
N ARG A 75 12.48 5.11 -4.64
CA ARG A 75 12.80 4.21 -3.51
C ARG A 75 12.32 4.77 -2.17
N ALA A 76 11.07 5.25 -2.15
CA ALA A 76 10.46 5.92 -1.00
C ALA A 76 9.72 4.95 -0.07
N ILE A 77 9.63 3.66 -0.41
CA ILE A 77 8.76 2.69 0.25
C ILE A 77 9.60 1.58 0.89
N ARG A 78 9.20 1.18 2.09
CA ARG A 78 9.72 0.00 2.80
C ARG A 78 8.56 -0.73 3.50
N ILE A 79 8.75 -2.01 3.82
CA ILE A 79 7.78 -2.83 4.56
C ILE A 79 8.39 -3.21 5.91
N GLU A 80 7.59 -3.10 6.95
CA GLU A 80 7.90 -3.53 8.32
C GLU A 80 6.97 -4.67 8.72
N THR A 81 7.50 -5.63 9.48
CA THR A 81 6.71 -6.59 10.24
C THR A 81 6.27 -5.94 11.55
N VAL A 82 5.00 -6.10 11.89
CA VAL A 82 4.45 -5.73 13.19
C VAL A 82 4.20 -7.03 13.93
N GLU A 83 4.79 -7.14 15.11
CA GLU A 83 4.39 -8.16 16.08
C GLU A 83 2.99 -7.78 16.56
N GLY A 84 2.00 -8.58 16.21
CA GLY A 84 0.67 -8.48 16.79
C GLY A 84 0.70 -9.21 18.14
N GLU A 85 0.26 -8.53 19.19
CA GLU A 85 -0.14 -9.19 20.45
C GLU A 85 -1.33 -10.13 20.20
#